data_AF-A0AA41XGE8-F1
#
_entry.id   AF-A0AA41XGE8-F1
#
_cell.length_a   1.000
_cell.length_b   1.000
_cell.length_c   1.000
_cell.angle_alpha   90.00
_cell.angle_beta   90.00
_cell.angle_gamma   90.00
#
_symmetry.space_group_name_H-M   'P 1'
#
loop_
_entity.id
_entity.type
_entity.pdbx_description
1 polymer ?
#
loop_
_entity_poly.entity_id
_entity_poly.type
_entity_poly.pdbx_seq_one_letter_code
_entity_poly.pdbx_strand_id
1 'polypeptide(L)'
;MARETNAELTALVERLRAENEALRAAALEAAADTAGSADTVPIGAEAGSGAADGGARRRGRSRGRTVASVALVVIGLVLAPVAVAASWAESQLADTGAFVATFAPLAEDEAVKSLVVAEVMTAVEQQVDFETLTGEVFDAVGGLGLPPAASAALQALQQPAALGLRSLATGVVTDFVESDAFEEIWEQALRVSHRQVVAAMTGDPTAALSISGAGELSVQLGPVIEAVKAAMLDQGLGFAEAIPTVDVSIVVAQSDGLGQLTLLYGLAVGLGLWLPWVALAFLVAGVAVAKRRVVTLFCTSLTLGVVMVLLGIALRIGQLVVVAQIAPRYLPIDAAGVIYDAVTSRIAGTTVAVAVLAFTVMLISWALGPFRPAPALRRAFGDAATRLRAHGDARGISTGAFGAFLGRFRLAVEVLIGVAAAAFVLLVRPLSTGQTIGAAVVAIVLILLVELLQRPALKAPDASADDTTPESTDRMEFRG
;
A
#
# COMPACT_ATOMS: atom_id res chain seq x y z
N MET A 1 -17.56 31.49 11.98
CA MET A 1 -16.49 31.19 12.95
C MET A 1 -15.85 32.51 13.36
N ALA A 2 -16.15 32.99 14.56
CA ALA A 2 -15.56 34.23 15.07
C ALA A 2 -14.07 33.98 15.38
N ARG A 3 -13.17 34.83 14.87
CA ARG A 3 -11.76 34.82 15.25
C ARG A 3 -11.67 35.35 16.68
N GLU A 4 -11.34 34.50 17.64
CA GLU A 4 -10.97 34.92 18.99
C GLU A 4 -9.85 35.94 18.90
N THR A 5 -9.99 37.03 19.64
CA THR A 5 -9.03 38.14 19.59
C THR A 5 -7.73 37.73 20.28
N ASN A 6 -6.59 38.30 19.86
CA ASN A 6 -5.28 37.98 20.46
C ASN A 6 -5.28 38.13 22.00
N ALA A 7 -6.09 39.04 22.54
CA ALA A 7 -6.27 39.25 23.97
C ALA A 7 -6.89 38.03 24.69
N GLU A 8 -7.88 37.38 24.08
CA GLU A 8 -8.53 36.18 24.62
C GLU A 8 -7.58 34.98 24.62
N LEU A 9 -6.77 34.83 23.56
CA LEU A 9 -5.71 33.82 23.48
C LEU A 9 -4.66 34.00 24.58
N THR A 10 -4.19 35.23 24.84
CA THR A 10 -3.27 35.49 25.96
C THR A 10 -3.89 35.19 27.31
N ALA A 11 -5.16 35.57 27.53
CA ALA A 11 -5.86 35.26 28.77
C ALA A 11 -6.04 33.75 28.98
N LEU A 12 -6.29 33.01 27.90
CA LEU A 12 -6.42 31.55 27.94
C LEU A 12 -5.07 30.88 28.23
N VAL A 13 -3.97 31.37 27.64
CA VAL A 13 -2.61 30.88 27.93
C VAL A 13 -2.21 31.15 29.37
N GLU A 14 -2.50 32.32 29.92
CA GLU A 14 -2.23 32.64 31.33
C GLU A 14 -3.04 31.76 32.28
N ARG A 15 -4.32 31.53 31.96
CA ARG A 15 -5.19 30.62 32.71
C ARG A 15 -4.65 29.19 32.71
N LEU A 16 -4.23 28.67 31.55
CA LEU A 16 -3.67 27.32 31.44
C LEU A 16 -2.32 27.18 32.14
N ARG A 17 -1.51 28.25 32.20
CA ARG A 17 -0.26 28.25 32.97
C ARG A 17 -0.53 28.20 34.47
N ALA A 18 -1.47 29.01 34.96
CA ALA A 18 -1.88 28.99 36.37
C ALA A 18 -2.44 27.62 36.78
N GLU A 19 -3.22 26.98 35.90
CA GLU A 19 -3.76 25.64 36.14
C GLU A 19 -2.66 24.57 36.16
N ASN A 20 -1.66 24.67 35.26
CA ASN A 20 -0.50 23.77 35.29
C ASN A 20 0.38 23.95 36.53
N GLU A 21 0.55 25.18 37.01
CA GLU A 21 1.29 25.46 38.24
C GLU A 21 0.55 24.92 39.47
N ALA A 22 -0.77 25.07 39.52
CA ALA A 22 -1.61 24.49 40.57
C ALA A 22 -1.55 22.95 40.57
N LEU A 23 -1.61 22.32 39.39
CA LEU A 23 -1.49 20.87 39.25
C LEU A 23 -0.09 20.37 39.64
N ARG A 24 0.97 21.14 39.33
CA ARG A 24 2.34 20.81 39.76
C ARG A 24 2.50 20.95 41.27
N ALA A 25 1.91 21.96 41.89
CA ALA A 25 1.91 22.12 43.33
C ALA A 25 1.16 20.97 44.03
N ALA A 26 -0.03 20.60 43.54
CA ALA A 26 -0.80 19.46 44.04
C ALA A 26 -0.06 18.12 43.87
N ALA A 27 0.68 17.96 42.77
CA ALA A 27 1.53 16.78 42.54
C ALA A 27 2.73 16.73 43.50
N LEU A 28 3.30 17.88 43.86
CA LEU A 28 4.39 17.99 44.83
C LEU A 28 3.91 17.72 46.26
N GLU A 29 2.71 18.19 46.61
CA GLU A 29 2.07 17.93 47.89
C GLU A 29 1.70 16.45 48.05
N ALA A 30 1.15 15.82 47.00
CA ALA A 30 0.93 14.38 46.97
C ALA A 30 2.25 13.59 47.07
N ALA A 31 3.34 14.07 46.46
CA ALA A 31 4.65 13.45 46.59
C ALA A 31 5.25 13.60 48.00
N ALA A 32 4.99 14.72 48.68
CA ALA A 32 5.38 14.96 50.06
C ALA A 32 4.60 14.07 51.05
N ASP A 33 3.29 13.90 50.86
CA ASP A 33 2.46 12.96 51.64
C ASP A 33 2.93 11.51 51.47
N THR A 34 3.43 11.15 50.28
CA THR A 34 3.99 9.81 50.05
C THR A 34 5.36 9.63 50.70
N ALA A 35 6.11 10.72 50.93
CA ALA A 35 7.42 10.70 51.61
C ALA A 35 7.29 10.77 53.14
N GLY A 36 6.22 11.38 53.68
CA GLY A 36 5.96 11.47 55.12
C GLY A 36 5.47 10.18 55.79
N SER A 37 5.12 9.16 55.01
CA SER A 37 4.63 7.86 55.54
C SER A 37 5.74 6.84 55.83
N ALA A 38 7.02 7.25 55.71
CA ALA A 38 8.17 6.42 56.02
C ALA A 38 9.00 7.03 57.16
N ASP A 39 8.51 6.96 58.41
CA ASP A 39 9.40 6.59 59.53
C ASP A 39 8.69 6.26 60.87
N THR A 40 9.13 5.13 61.45
CA THR A 40 9.17 4.73 62.87
C THR A 40 7.88 4.33 63.64
N VAL A 41 7.73 3.01 63.86
CA VAL A 41 7.15 2.40 65.08
C VAL A 41 8.16 1.34 65.58
N PRO A 42 8.43 1.25 66.90
CA PRO A 42 9.73 0.81 67.40
C PRO A 42 9.89 -0.72 67.51
N ILE A 43 11.16 -1.13 67.49
CA ILE A 43 11.63 -2.50 67.70
C ILE A 43 11.36 -2.92 69.15
N GLY A 44 10.53 -3.96 69.32
CA GLY A 44 10.55 -4.87 70.47
C GLY A 44 11.05 -6.23 69.98
N ALA A 45 12.18 -6.68 70.52
CA ALA A 45 12.75 -7.99 70.26
C ALA A 45 11.90 -9.10 70.91
N GLU A 46 11.56 -10.17 70.19
CA GLU A 46 12.20 -11.48 70.30
C GLU A 46 11.42 -12.58 69.52
N ALA A 47 12.22 -13.45 68.89
CA ALA A 47 11.95 -14.84 68.46
C ALA A 47 10.88 -15.14 67.37
N GLY A 48 11.32 -15.75 66.26
CA GLY A 48 10.49 -16.68 65.48
C GLY A 48 10.65 -16.66 63.96
N SER A 49 11.56 -17.51 63.45
CA SER A 49 11.59 -18.19 62.14
C SER A 49 11.01 -17.53 60.86
N GLY A 50 11.84 -17.57 59.80
CA GLY A 50 11.36 -18.04 58.48
C GLY A 50 11.35 -17.02 57.34
N ALA A 51 12.39 -17.11 56.50
CA ALA A 51 12.36 -16.96 55.04
C ALA A 51 11.50 -15.85 54.39
N ALA A 52 12.17 -14.86 53.80
CA ALA A 52 12.12 -14.54 52.36
C ALA A 52 12.62 -13.11 52.09
N ASP A 53 13.91 -12.96 51.79
CA ASP A 53 14.42 -11.72 51.22
C ASP A 53 14.76 -11.93 49.73
N GLY A 54 14.03 -11.25 48.86
CA GLY A 54 14.15 -11.45 47.40
C GLY A 54 13.17 -10.68 46.50
N GLY A 55 12.36 -9.75 47.03
CA GLY A 55 11.27 -9.13 46.26
C GLY A 55 11.56 -7.80 45.57
N ALA A 56 12.53 -7.00 46.04
CA ALA A 56 12.50 -5.56 45.75
C ALA A 56 13.12 -5.11 44.41
N ARG A 57 13.93 -5.92 43.72
CA ARG A 57 14.63 -5.50 42.48
C ARG A 57 13.89 -5.75 41.15
N ARG A 58 12.69 -6.34 41.15
CA ARG A 58 12.01 -6.78 39.90
C ARG A 58 11.00 -5.79 39.27
N ARG A 59 10.61 -4.70 39.95
CA ARG A 59 9.53 -3.80 39.47
C ARG A 59 9.95 -2.86 38.31
N GLY A 60 11.21 -2.39 38.28
CA GLY A 60 11.70 -1.40 37.29
C GLY A 60 11.90 -1.94 35.86
N ARG A 61 12.45 -3.15 35.71
CA ARG A 61 12.72 -3.80 34.40
C ARG A 61 11.46 -4.05 33.55
N SER A 62 10.31 -3.97 34.20
CA SER A 62 9.01 -4.34 33.64
C SER A 62 8.28 -3.18 32.97
N ARG A 63 8.60 -1.93 33.33
CA ARG A 63 8.10 -0.70 32.69
C ARG A 63 8.89 -0.36 31.42
N GLY A 64 10.22 -0.47 31.48
CA GLY A 64 11.10 -0.23 30.32
C GLY A 64 10.80 -1.15 29.12
N ARG A 65 10.50 -2.43 29.38
CA ARG A 65 10.08 -3.37 28.31
C ARG A 65 8.75 -2.99 27.65
N THR A 66 7.81 -2.43 28.40
CA THR A 66 6.53 -1.98 27.83
C THR A 66 6.73 -0.74 26.97
N VAL A 67 7.50 0.25 27.43
CA VAL A 67 7.81 1.46 26.65
C VAL A 67 8.55 1.09 25.36
N ALA A 68 9.58 0.23 25.45
CA ALA A 68 10.31 -0.25 24.28
C ALA A 68 9.40 -1.00 23.29
N SER A 69 8.52 -1.87 23.78
CA SER A 69 7.55 -2.60 22.95
C SER A 69 6.61 -1.64 22.20
N VAL A 70 6.05 -0.64 22.90
CA VAL A 70 5.17 0.36 22.28
C VAL A 70 5.92 1.18 21.24
N ALA A 71 7.13 1.65 21.56
CA ALA A 71 7.95 2.40 20.62
C ALA A 71 8.24 1.62 19.33
N LEU A 72 8.66 0.34 19.45
CA LEU A 72 8.92 -0.53 18.30
C LEU A 72 7.68 -0.75 17.43
N VAL A 73 6.51 -0.99 18.06
CA VAL A 73 5.24 -1.18 17.33
C VAL A 73 4.83 0.11 16.60
N VAL A 74 4.92 1.27 17.26
CA VAL A 74 4.58 2.56 16.65
C VAL A 74 5.50 2.85 15.46
N ILE A 75 6.80 2.63 15.61
CA ILE A 75 7.77 2.80 14.52
C ILE A 75 7.40 1.88 13.35
N GLY A 76 7.14 0.60 13.60
CA GLY A 76 6.75 -0.35 12.55
C GLY A 76 5.43 0.03 11.85
N LEU A 77 4.45 0.54 12.60
CA LEU A 77 3.15 0.99 12.06
C LEU A 77 3.29 2.23 11.17
N VAL A 78 4.16 3.17 11.54
CA VAL A 78 4.45 4.37 10.73
C VAL A 78 5.28 3.99 9.50
N LEU A 79 6.22 3.06 9.63
CA LEU A 79 7.02 2.57 8.50
C LEU A 79 6.19 1.78 7.49
N ALA A 80 5.16 1.06 7.92
CA ALA A 80 4.37 0.19 7.03
C ALA A 80 3.80 0.89 5.78
N PRO A 81 3.06 2.01 5.86
CA PRO A 81 2.58 2.71 4.66
C PRO A 81 3.72 3.25 3.80
N VAL A 82 4.80 3.74 4.43
CA VAL A 82 5.99 4.22 3.71
C VAL A 82 6.68 3.06 2.99
N ALA A 83 6.73 1.88 3.59
CA ALA A 83 7.31 0.68 3.01
C ALA A 83 6.51 0.15 1.82
N VAL A 84 5.17 0.20 1.89
CA VAL A 84 4.32 -0.13 0.72
C VAL A 84 4.59 0.84 -0.43
N ALA A 85 4.65 2.14 -0.14
CA ALA A 85 4.96 3.15 -1.16
C ALA A 85 6.37 3.02 -1.73
N ALA A 86 7.38 2.78 -0.89
CA ALA A 86 8.76 2.62 -1.32
C ALA A 86 8.97 1.35 -2.14
N SER A 87 8.35 0.23 -1.76
CA SER A 87 8.41 -1.02 -2.53
C SER A 87 7.71 -0.89 -3.89
N TRP A 88 6.57 -0.20 -3.94
CA TRP A 88 5.93 0.12 -5.22
C TRP A 88 6.82 1.01 -6.09
N ALA A 89 7.40 2.06 -5.51
CA ALA A 89 8.27 2.99 -6.23
C ALA A 89 9.52 2.27 -6.75
N GLU A 90 10.16 1.42 -5.96
CA GLU A 90 11.29 0.60 -6.40
C GLU A 90 10.92 -0.32 -7.55
N SER A 91 9.80 -1.04 -7.46
CA SER A 91 9.30 -1.86 -8.57
C SER A 91 9.04 -1.04 -9.83
N GLN A 92 8.50 0.18 -9.71
CA GLN A 92 8.18 1.00 -10.87
C GLN A 92 9.40 1.73 -11.46
N LEU A 93 10.37 2.08 -10.63
CA LEU A 93 11.53 2.89 -10.99
C LEU A 93 12.76 2.05 -11.37
N ALA A 94 12.88 0.83 -10.86
CA ALA A 94 14.02 -0.04 -11.14
C ALA A 94 13.68 -1.18 -12.11
N ASP A 95 12.45 -1.71 -12.07
CA ASP A 95 12.04 -2.82 -12.92
C ASP A 95 11.28 -2.33 -14.15
N THR A 96 11.95 -2.39 -15.31
CA THR A 96 11.37 -2.01 -16.60
C THR A 96 10.16 -2.89 -16.97
N GLY A 97 10.17 -4.17 -16.61
CA GLY A 97 9.06 -5.08 -16.89
C GLY A 97 7.82 -4.68 -16.10
N ALA A 98 7.98 -4.37 -14.81
CA ALA A 98 6.90 -3.86 -13.98
C ALA A 98 6.37 -2.50 -14.47
N PHE A 99 7.26 -1.61 -14.94
CA PHE A 99 6.88 -0.34 -15.52
C PHE A 99 6.01 -0.52 -16.77
N VAL A 100 6.49 -1.30 -17.74
CA VAL A 100 5.79 -1.57 -19.00
C VAL A 100 4.46 -2.27 -18.74
N ALA A 101 4.42 -3.27 -17.86
CA ALA A 101 3.16 -3.95 -17.51
C ALA A 101 2.11 -3.03 -16.86
N THR A 102 2.52 -1.87 -16.34
CA THR A 102 1.60 -0.89 -15.74
C THR A 102 1.06 0.09 -16.78
N PHE A 103 1.87 0.48 -17.77
CA PHE A 103 1.53 1.54 -18.72
C PHE A 103 1.22 1.07 -20.15
N ALA A 104 1.64 -0.14 -20.54
CA ALA A 104 1.33 -0.69 -21.86
C ALA A 104 -0.19 -0.84 -22.11
N PRO A 105 -1.01 -1.31 -21.15
CA PRO A 105 -2.46 -1.43 -21.34
C PRO A 105 -3.18 -0.08 -21.55
N LEU A 106 -2.52 1.06 -21.29
CA LEU A 106 -3.11 2.37 -21.60
C LEU A 106 -3.30 2.58 -23.10
N ALA A 107 -2.54 1.87 -23.96
CA ALA A 107 -2.74 1.96 -25.41
C ALA A 107 -4.09 1.42 -25.86
N GLU A 108 -4.73 0.55 -25.06
CA GLU A 108 -6.04 -0.04 -25.35
C GLU A 108 -7.21 0.91 -24.95
N ASP A 109 -6.95 1.92 -24.12
CA ASP A 109 -7.99 2.79 -23.53
C ASP A 109 -8.43 3.92 -24.47
N GLU A 110 -9.74 4.04 -24.69
CA GLU A 110 -10.34 5.04 -25.59
C GLU A 110 -10.03 6.50 -25.22
N ALA A 111 -9.95 6.82 -23.92
CA ALA A 111 -9.63 8.17 -23.48
C ALA A 111 -8.16 8.51 -23.76
N VAL A 112 -7.27 7.52 -23.69
CA VAL A 112 -5.86 7.67 -24.04
C VAL A 112 -5.68 7.73 -25.56
N LYS A 113 -6.34 6.86 -26.33
CA LYS A 113 -6.31 6.87 -27.80
C LYS A 113 -6.75 8.21 -28.35
N SER A 114 -7.89 8.72 -27.89
CA SER A 114 -8.42 10.03 -28.32
C SER A 114 -7.49 11.20 -27.97
N LEU A 115 -6.84 11.16 -26.80
CA LEU A 115 -5.81 12.11 -26.42
C LEU A 115 -4.62 12.06 -27.38
N VAL A 116 -4.10 10.86 -27.69
CA VAL A 116 -2.96 10.69 -28.60
C VAL A 116 -3.30 11.21 -30.00
N VAL A 117 -4.49 10.89 -30.53
CA VAL A 117 -4.96 11.40 -31.82
C VAL A 117 -4.98 12.93 -31.82
N ALA A 118 -5.52 13.56 -30.76
CA ALA A 118 -5.60 15.01 -30.67
C ALA A 118 -4.21 15.68 -30.62
N GLU A 119 -3.27 15.12 -29.85
CA GLU A 119 -1.89 15.62 -29.75
C GLU A 119 -1.12 15.43 -31.06
N VAL A 120 -1.26 14.28 -31.72
CA VAL A 120 -0.64 14.03 -33.04
C VAL A 120 -1.20 14.98 -34.08
N MET A 121 -2.52 15.18 -34.13
CA MET A 121 -3.14 16.14 -35.06
C MET A 121 -2.69 17.58 -34.77
N THR A 122 -2.55 17.96 -33.50
CA THR A 122 -2.00 19.26 -33.11
C THR A 122 -0.58 19.44 -33.63
N ALA A 123 0.27 18.42 -33.49
CA ALA A 123 1.65 18.45 -34.01
C ALA A 123 1.70 18.48 -35.54
N VAL A 124 0.79 17.79 -36.24
CA VAL A 124 0.66 17.85 -37.70
C VAL A 124 0.25 19.25 -38.14
N GLU A 125 -0.75 19.86 -37.50
CA GLU A 125 -1.25 21.20 -37.82
C GLU A 125 -0.22 22.31 -37.56
N GLN A 126 0.72 22.09 -36.63
CA GLN A 126 1.85 23.00 -36.44
C GLN A 126 2.85 23.01 -37.61
N GLN A 127 2.91 21.94 -38.40
CA GLN A 127 3.83 21.80 -39.53
C GLN A 127 3.12 21.95 -40.89
N VAL A 128 1.83 21.62 -40.94
CA VAL A 128 1.03 21.55 -42.15
C VAL A 128 -0.24 22.36 -41.97
N ASP A 129 -0.30 23.52 -42.63
CA ASP A 129 -1.50 24.34 -42.70
C ASP A 129 -2.38 23.90 -43.88
N PHE A 130 -3.40 23.11 -43.57
CA PHE A 130 -4.35 22.60 -44.57
C PHE A 130 -5.13 23.70 -45.28
N GLU A 131 -5.39 24.84 -44.64
CA GLU A 131 -6.08 25.97 -45.27
C GLU A 131 -5.19 26.66 -46.29
N THR A 132 -3.94 26.93 -45.92
CA THR A 132 -2.95 27.54 -46.81
C THR A 132 -2.67 26.62 -48.02
N LEU A 133 -2.40 25.34 -47.79
CA LEU A 133 -2.14 24.36 -48.86
C LEU A 133 -3.32 24.26 -49.84
N THR A 134 -4.55 24.22 -49.31
CA THR A 134 -5.74 24.16 -50.17
C THR A 134 -5.94 25.49 -50.90
N GLY A 135 -5.69 26.62 -50.25
CA GLY A 135 -5.75 27.95 -50.86
C GLY A 135 -4.82 28.10 -52.04
N GLU A 136 -3.56 27.71 -51.91
CA GLU A 136 -2.58 27.77 -53.00
C GLU A 136 -3.01 26.99 -54.25
N VAL A 137 -3.59 25.79 -54.06
CA VAL A 137 -4.10 24.97 -55.17
C VAL A 137 -5.32 25.63 -55.83
N PHE A 138 -6.26 26.14 -55.04
CA PHE A 138 -7.48 26.76 -55.55
C PHE A 138 -7.20 28.11 -56.23
N ASP A 139 -6.25 28.89 -55.72
CA ASP A 139 -5.78 30.15 -56.32
C ASP A 139 -5.08 29.91 -57.65
N ALA A 140 -4.23 28.87 -57.74
CA ALA A 140 -3.59 28.48 -58.99
C ALA A 140 -4.61 28.11 -60.07
N VAL A 141 -5.68 27.39 -59.70
CA VAL A 141 -6.79 27.04 -60.61
C VAL A 141 -7.64 28.27 -60.95
N GLY A 142 -7.88 29.17 -59.99
CA GLY A 142 -8.57 30.45 -60.21
C GLY A 142 -7.86 31.35 -61.22
N GLY A 143 -6.52 31.33 -61.22
CA GLY A 143 -5.66 32.06 -62.15
C GLY A 143 -5.76 31.64 -63.61
N LEU A 144 -6.40 30.50 -63.92
CA LEU A 144 -6.57 30.00 -65.30
C LEU A 144 -7.67 30.72 -66.11
N GLY A 145 -8.30 31.76 -65.56
CA GLY A 145 -9.28 32.58 -66.27
C GLY A 145 -10.70 31.99 -66.27
N LEU A 146 -11.17 31.52 -65.12
CA LEU A 146 -12.52 30.97 -64.96
C LEU A 146 -13.62 32.06 -65.04
N PRO A 147 -14.82 31.74 -65.57
CA PRO A 147 -15.98 32.65 -65.48
C PRO A 147 -16.35 33.01 -64.03
N PRO A 148 -16.93 34.20 -63.75
CA PRO A 148 -17.19 34.68 -62.38
C PRO A 148 -18.05 33.74 -61.52
N ALA A 149 -18.99 33.02 -62.13
CA ALA A 149 -19.81 32.05 -61.41
C ALA A 149 -19.00 30.80 -60.99
N ALA A 150 -18.02 30.38 -61.81
CA ALA A 150 -17.18 29.22 -61.54
C ALA A 150 -16.11 29.53 -60.49
N SER A 151 -15.52 30.74 -60.50
CA SER A 151 -14.58 31.16 -59.46
C SER A 151 -15.25 31.28 -58.08
N ALA A 152 -16.46 31.82 -58.02
CA ALA A 152 -17.23 31.89 -56.78
C ALA A 152 -17.56 30.49 -56.22
N ALA A 153 -17.96 29.55 -57.10
CA ALA A 153 -18.21 28.17 -56.71
C ALA A 153 -16.93 27.46 -56.23
N LEU A 154 -15.79 27.71 -56.88
CA LEU A 154 -14.49 27.15 -56.50
C LEU A 154 -14.06 27.66 -55.12
N GLN A 155 -14.15 28.97 -54.86
CA GLN A 155 -13.84 29.56 -53.56
C GLN A 155 -14.75 29.03 -52.43
N ALA A 156 -16.03 28.79 -52.72
CA ALA A 156 -16.96 28.20 -51.76
C ALA A 156 -16.57 26.76 -51.34
N LEU A 157 -15.82 26.04 -52.17
CA LEU A 157 -15.36 24.67 -51.90
C LEU A 157 -14.02 24.60 -51.19
N GLN A 158 -13.25 25.69 -51.13
CA GLN A 158 -11.92 25.72 -50.51
C GLN A 158 -11.96 25.28 -49.03
N GLN A 159 -12.86 25.87 -48.24
CA GLN A 159 -13.01 25.56 -46.82
C GLN A 159 -13.49 24.11 -46.59
N PRO A 160 -14.55 23.61 -47.26
CA PRO A 160 -14.91 22.19 -47.23
C PRO A 160 -13.78 21.24 -47.65
N ALA A 161 -12.96 21.61 -48.62
CA ALA A 161 -11.83 20.80 -49.07
C ALA A 161 -10.72 20.73 -48.00
N ALA A 162 -10.37 21.85 -47.38
CA ALA A 162 -9.41 21.90 -46.25
C ALA A 162 -9.91 21.06 -45.06
N LEU A 163 -11.19 21.17 -44.70
CA LEU A 163 -11.82 20.34 -43.67
C LEU A 163 -11.83 18.85 -44.05
N GLY A 164 -12.04 18.53 -45.33
CA GLY A 164 -11.96 17.18 -45.85
C GLY A 164 -10.56 16.58 -45.69
N LEU A 165 -9.52 17.33 -46.04
CA LEU A 165 -8.13 16.89 -45.87
C LEU A 165 -7.76 16.69 -44.40
N ARG A 166 -8.19 17.62 -43.53
CA ARG A 166 -8.04 17.46 -42.07
C ARG A 166 -8.74 16.21 -41.57
N SER A 167 -9.99 15.97 -41.98
CA SER A 167 -10.77 14.78 -41.61
C SER A 167 -10.09 13.48 -42.07
N LEU A 168 -9.55 13.45 -43.29
CA LEU A 168 -8.78 12.31 -43.79
C LEU A 168 -7.51 12.08 -42.96
N ALA A 169 -6.78 13.14 -42.61
CA ALA A 169 -5.61 13.03 -41.75
C ALA A 169 -5.98 12.50 -40.36
N THR A 170 -7.02 13.06 -39.74
CA THR A 170 -7.55 12.57 -38.47
C THR A 170 -7.95 11.09 -38.57
N GLY A 171 -8.65 10.68 -39.63
CA GLY A 171 -9.06 9.29 -39.84
C GLY A 171 -7.87 8.33 -39.95
N VAL A 172 -6.84 8.69 -40.73
CA VAL A 172 -5.61 7.87 -40.83
C VAL A 172 -4.90 7.75 -39.49
N VAL A 173 -4.82 8.84 -38.72
CA VAL A 173 -4.21 8.83 -37.39
C VAL A 173 -5.03 7.98 -36.41
N THR A 174 -6.35 8.12 -36.40
CA THR A 174 -7.25 7.30 -35.58
C THR A 174 -7.12 5.82 -35.92
N ASP A 175 -7.21 5.45 -37.19
CA ASP A 175 -7.08 4.05 -37.64
C ASP A 175 -5.73 3.45 -37.24
N PHE A 176 -4.65 4.26 -37.27
CA PHE A 176 -3.34 3.82 -36.81
C PHE A 176 -3.31 3.65 -35.28
N VAL A 177 -3.81 4.61 -34.51
CA VAL A 177 -3.83 4.55 -33.03
C VAL A 177 -4.73 3.42 -32.51
N GLU A 178 -5.78 3.07 -33.24
CA GLU A 178 -6.65 1.93 -32.91
C GLU A 178 -6.06 0.57 -33.29
N SER A 179 -4.94 0.54 -34.02
CA SER A 179 -4.34 -0.71 -34.52
C SER A 179 -3.43 -1.42 -33.50
N ASP A 180 -3.32 -2.75 -33.62
CA ASP A 180 -2.39 -3.57 -32.83
C ASP A 180 -0.93 -3.11 -33.00
N ALA A 181 -0.57 -2.54 -34.15
CA ALA A 181 0.77 -2.02 -34.41
C ALA A 181 1.12 -0.82 -33.51
N PHE A 182 0.13 0.02 -33.19
CA PHE A 182 0.33 1.10 -32.25
C PHE A 182 0.62 0.57 -30.84
N GLU A 183 -0.06 -0.48 -30.41
CA GLU A 183 0.15 -1.11 -29.10
C GLU A 183 1.59 -1.67 -28.96
N GLU A 184 2.09 -2.36 -30.00
CA GLU A 184 3.48 -2.87 -30.02
C GLU A 184 4.50 -1.73 -29.97
N ILE A 185 4.29 -0.68 -30.77
CA ILE A 185 5.17 0.50 -30.81
C ILE A 185 5.15 1.22 -29.47
N TRP A 186 3.97 1.37 -28.87
CA TRP A 186 3.78 1.98 -27.56
C TRP A 186 4.53 1.21 -26.47
N GLU A 187 4.37 -0.11 -26.40
CA GLU A 187 5.06 -0.96 -25.44
C GLU A 187 6.59 -0.85 -25.59
N GLN A 188 7.07 -0.89 -26.83
CA GLN A 188 8.49 -0.78 -27.12
C GLN A 188 9.04 0.61 -26.80
N ALA A 189 8.29 1.67 -27.11
CA ALA A 189 8.65 3.04 -26.78
C ALA A 189 8.74 3.25 -25.26
N LEU A 190 7.78 2.73 -24.49
CA LEU A 190 7.81 2.74 -23.02
C LEU A 190 9.06 2.03 -22.50
N ARG A 191 9.34 0.82 -23.02
CA ARG A 191 10.49 0.01 -22.60
C ARG A 191 11.81 0.70 -22.87
N VAL A 192 11.99 1.26 -24.07
CA VAL A 192 13.22 1.97 -24.46
C VAL A 192 13.37 3.23 -23.63
N SER A 193 12.33 4.04 -23.53
CA SER A 193 12.35 5.30 -22.77
C SER A 193 12.68 5.05 -21.29
N HIS A 194 12.02 4.07 -20.67
CA HIS A 194 12.28 3.73 -19.26
C HIS A 194 13.71 3.24 -19.03
N ARG A 195 14.24 2.37 -19.89
CA ARG A 195 15.64 1.92 -19.78
C ARG A 195 16.63 3.07 -19.86
N GLN A 196 16.42 4.01 -20.79
CA GLN A 196 17.29 5.17 -20.93
C GLN A 196 17.22 6.08 -19.69
N VAL A 197 16.03 6.29 -19.14
CA VAL A 197 15.85 7.07 -17.91
C VAL A 197 16.49 6.39 -16.69
N VAL A 198 16.32 5.09 -16.52
CA VAL A 198 16.95 4.32 -15.43
C VAL A 198 18.47 4.30 -15.58
N ALA A 199 18.98 4.08 -16.78
CA ALA A 199 20.42 4.09 -17.05
C ALA A 199 21.03 5.47 -16.75
N ALA A 200 20.32 6.54 -17.11
CA ALA A 200 20.72 7.92 -16.77
C ALA A 200 20.71 8.18 -15.25
N MET A 201 19.73 7.65 -14.51
CA MET A 201 19.64 7.81 -13.05
C MET A 201 20.64 6.95 -12.26
N THR A 202 21.03 5.81 -12.80
CA THR A 202 22.02 4.90 -12.18
C THR A 202 23.46 5.24 -12.53
N GLY A 203 23.67 6.16 -13.49
CA GLY A 203 25.00 6.59 -13.93
C GLY A 203 25.72 5.54 -14.76
N ASP A 204 24.99 4.76 -15.56
CA ASP A 204 25.58 3.75 -16.44
C ASP A 204 26.43 4.42 -17.54
N PRO A 205 27.75 4.10 -17.64
CA PRO A 205 28.64 4.70 -18.61
C PRO A 205 28.29 4.37 -20.06
N THR A 206 27.50 3.31 -20.30
CA THR A 206 27.08 2.88 -21.65
C THR A 206 25.76 3.52 -22.10
N ALA A 207 25.11 4.30 -21.24
CA ALA A 207 23.83 4.93 -21.54
C ALA A 207 23.97 6.11 -22.50
N ALA A 208 23.00 6.26 -23.42
CA ALA A 208 22.93 7.41 -24.32
C ALA A 208 22.51 8.70 -23.59
N LEU A 209 21.96 8.60 -22.38
CA LEU A 209 21.58 9.71 -21.51
C LEU A 209 22.34 9.61 -20.18
N SER A 210 22.86 10.73 -19.69
CA SER A 210 23.46 10.82 -18.36
C SER A 210 22.99 12.08 -17.63
N ILE A 211 22.84 11.98 -16.31
CA ILE A 211 22.51 13.12 -15.44
C ILE A 211 23.81 13.56 -14.76
N SER A 212 24.24 14.80 -15.02
CA SER A 212 25.44 15.35 -14.39
C SER A 212 25.20 15.62 -12.90
N GLY A 213 26.26 15.66 -12.10
CA GLY A 213 26.19 16.01 -10.68
C GLY A 213 25.65 17.42 -10.40
N ALA A 214 25.52 18.27 -11.43
CA ALA A 214 24.92 19.59 -11.38
C ALA A 214 23.41 19.61 -11.69
N GLY A 215 22.78 18.44 -11.94
CA GLY A 215 21.35 18.36 -12.27
C GLY A 215 21.03 18.66 -13.73
N GLU A 216 21.97 18.42 -14.64
CA GLU A 216 21.77 18.58 -16.09
C GLU A 216 21.55 17.22 -16.75
N LEU A 217 20.50 17.09 -17.56
CA LEU A 217 20.31 15.95 -18.44
C LEU A 217 21.12 16.17 -19.71
N SER A 218 22.09 15.30 -19.94
CA SER A 218 22.97 15.35 -21.11
C SER A 218 22.90 14.07 -21.94
N VAL A 219 23.00 14.22 -23.25
CA VAL A 219 23.11 13.08 -24.18
C VAL A 219 24.59 12.75 -24.31
N GLN A 220 24.95 11.50 -24.01
CA GLN A 220 26.31 10.98 -24.19
C GLN A 220 26.48 10.55 -25.65
N LEU A 221 27.45 11.16 -26.32
CA LEU A 221 27.79 10.83 -27.70
C LEU A 221 28.80 9.68 -27.81
N GLY A 222 29.44 9.26 -26.71
CA GLY A 222 30.43 8.19 -26.69
C GLY A 222 29.96 6.91 -27.41
N PRO A 223 28.80 6.33 -27.07
CA PRO A 223 28.27 5.14 -27.75
C PRO A 223 27.98 5.36 -29.24
N VAL A 224 27.56 6.58 -29.62
CA VAL A 224 27.30 6.94 -31.03
C VAL A 224 28.60 7.06 -31.81
N ILE A 225 29.63 7.67 -31.21
CA ILE A 225 30.96 7.81 -31.79
C ILE A 225 31.60 6.43 -31.98
N GLU A 226 31.42 5.50 -31.04
CA GLU A 226 31.87 4.10 -31.17
C GLU A 226 31.13 3.36 -32.29
N ALA A 227 29.80 3.48 -32.39
CA ALA A 227 29.03 2.87 -33.46
C ALA A 227 29.44 3.40 -34.85
N VAL A 228 29.68 4.71 -34.97
CA VAL A 228 30.17 5.34 -36.20
C VAL A 228 31.60 4.87 -36.51
N LYS A 229 32.48 4.80 -35.51
CA LYS A 229 33.85 4.25 -35.68
C LYS A 229 33.81 2.81 -36.20
N ALA A 230 32.95 1.95 -35.63
CA ALA A 230 32.78 0.57 -36.09
C ALA A 230 32.29 0.51 -37.55
N ALA A 231 31.27 1.29 -37.91
CA ALA A 231 30.77 1.36 -39.28
C ALA A 231 31.83 1.89 -40.28
N MET A 232 32.68 2.83 -39.87
CA MET A 232 33.78 3.34 -40.69
C MET A 232 34.88 2.30 -40.90
N LEU A 233 35.21 1.52 -39.85
CA LEU A 233 36.17 0.41 -39.95
C LEU A 233 35.66 -0.71 -40.85
N ASP A 234 34.37 -1.06 -40.76
CA ASP A 234 33.72 -2.05 -41.63
C ASP A 234 33.73 -1.63 -43.10
N GLN A 235 33.76 -0.32 -43.39
CA GLN A 235 33.94 0.21 -44.75
C GLN A 235 35.41 0.36 -45.18
N GLY A 236 36.36 -0.13 -44.39
CA GLY A 236 37.79 -0.12 -44.71
C GLY A 236 38.48 1.23 -44.45
N LEU A 237 37.85 2.15 -43.73
CA LEU A 237 38.44 3.44 -43.37
C LEU A 237 39.34 3.30 -42.12
N GLY A 238 40.54 2.77 -42.31
CA GLY A 238 41.47 2.44 -41.22
C GLY A 238 41.91 3.61 -40.32
N PHE A 239 41.76 4.86 -40.76
CA PHE A 239 42.03 6.03 -39.90
C PHE A 239 41.04 6.14 -38.73
N ALA A 240 39.88 5.48 -38.80
CA ALA A 240 38.91 5.46 -37.72
C ALA A 240 39.48 4.84 -36.43
N GLU A 241 40.50 3.97 -36.51
CA GLU A 241 41.22 3.46 -35.32
C GLU A 241 41.81 4.57 -34.46
N ALA A 242 42.27 5.66 -35.09
CA ALA A 242 42.89 6.80 -34.42
C ALA A 242 41.88 7.74 -33.75
N ILE A 243 40.58 7.57 -33.97
CA ILE A 243 39.53 8.36 -33.29
C ILE A 243 39.49 7.92 -31.81
N PRO A 244 39.85 8.79 -30.85
CA PRO A 244 39.77 8.47 -29.43
C PRO A 244 38.31 8.38 -28.97
N THR A 245 38.02 7.45 -28.06
CA THR A 245 36.74 7.36 -27.36
C THR A 245 36.68 8.51 -26.35
N VAL A 246 36.13 9.65 -26.76
CA VAL A 246 35.95 10.81 -25.89
C VAL A 246 34.49 10.87 -25.48
N ASP A 247 34.26 10.99 -24.17
CA ASP A 247 32.94 11.18 -23.58
C ASP A 247 32.47 12.61 -23.81
N VAL A 248 32.00 12.89 -25.02
CA VAL A 248 31.39 14.18 -25.35
C VAL A 248 29.93 14.13 -24.91
N SER A 249 29.54 15.05 -24.04
CA SER A 249 28.16 15.21 -23.57
C SER A 249 27.57 16.53 -24.08
N ILE A 250 26.34 16.47 -24.59
CA ILE A 250 25.55 17.66 -24.97
C ILE A 250 24.45 17.83 -23.93
N VAL A 251 24.38 18.99 -23.29
CA VAL A 251 23.31 19.33 -22.35
C VAL A 251 22.02 19.60 -23.13
N VAL A 252 20.97 18.83 -22.83
CA VAL A 252 19.66 18.93 -23.52
C VAL A 252 18.61 19.58 -22.62
N ALA A 253 18.69 19.37 -21.30
CA ALA A 253 17.77 19.99 -20.36
C ALA A 253 18.43 20.24 -19.00
N GLN A 254 18.10 21.36 -18.37
CA GLN A 254 18.52 21.71 -17.01
C GLN A 254 17.29 21.98 -16.16
N SER A 255 17.24 21.37 -14.98
CA SER A 255 16.12 21.51 -14.05
C SER A 255 16.64 21.39 -12.62
N ASP A 256 16.36 22.40 -11.79
CA ASP A 256 16.70 22.40 -10.37
C ASP A 256 16.07 21.22 -9.61
N GLY A 257 14.99 20.64 -10.16
CA GLY A 257 14.31 19.48 -9.59
C GLY A 257 15.01 18.14 -9.84
N LEU A 258 15.93 18.05 -10.81
CA LEU A 258 16.58 16.78 -11.16
C LEU A 258 17.44 16.25 -10.02
N GLY A 259 18.14 17.13 -9.28
CA GLY A 259 18.92 16.71 -8.11
C GLY A 259 18.07 16.12 -6.98
N GLN A 260 16.88 16.69 -6.72
CA GLN A 260 15.94 16.14 -5.73
C GLN A 260 15.36 14.80 -6.20
N LEU A 261 15.08 14.65 -7.49
CA LEU A 261 14.60 13.40 -8.07
C LEU A 261 15.64 12.29 -7.98
N THR A 262 16.92 12.57 -8.22
CA THR A 262 18.00 11.57 -8.06
C THR A 262 18.14 11.12 -6.60
N LEU A 263 18.03 12.05 -5.65
CA LEU A 263 18.08 11.72 -4.22
C LEU A 263 16.87 10.87 -3.81
N LEU A 264 15.67 11.26 -4.24
CA LEU A 264 14.44 10.52 -3.99
C LEU A 264 14.47 9.14 -4.66
N TYR A 265 14.99 9.03 -5.87
CA TYR A 265 15.21 7.78 -6.59
C TYR A 265 16.17 6.87 -5.82
N GLY A 266 17.32 7.39 -5.38
CA GLY A 266 18.29 6.63 -4.59
C GLY A 266 17.72 6.12 -3.27
N LEU A 267 16.92 6.93 -2.57
CA LEU A 267 16.20 6.50 -1.37
C LEU A 267 15.11 5.47 -1.69
N ALA A 268 14.32 5.69 -2.74
CA ALA A 268 13.23 4.81 -3.13
C ALA A 268 13.75 3.43 -3.56
N VAL A 269 14.74 3.37 -4.44
CA VAL A 269 15.32 2.11 -4.93
C VAL A 269 16.19 1.44 -3.85
N GLY A 270 17.03 2.21 -3.15
CA GLY A 270 17.93 1.69 -2.14
C GLY A 270 17.20 1.15 -0.89
N LEU A 271 16.14 1.84 -0.45
CA LEU A 271 15.36 1.43 0.73
C LEU A 271 14.14 0.59 0.35
N GLY A 272 13.60 0.71 -0.86
CA GLY A 272 12.31 0.11 -1.25
C GLY A 272 12.26 -1.40 -1.08
N LEU A 273 13.38 -2.10 -1.34
CA LEU A 273 13.47 -3.54 -1.15
C LEU A 273 13.55 -3.94 0.35
N TRP A 274 14.19 -3.12 1.18
CA TRP A 274 14.47 -3.44 2.59
C TRP A 274 13.41 -2.92 3.57
N LEU A 275 12.77 -1.79 3.26
CA LEU A 275 11.85 -1.09 4.16
C LEU A 275 10.68 -1.97 4.62
N PRO A 276 10.06 -2.82 3.76
CA PRO A 276 9.01 -3.75 4.21
C PRO A 276 9.51 -4.74 5.26
N TRP A 277 10.72 -5.28 5.10
CA TRP A 277 11.34 -6.22 6.04
C TRP A 277 11.71 -5.54 7.34
N VAL A 278 12.21 -4.30 7.29
CA VAL A 278 12.51 -3.50 8.47
C VAL A 278 11.22 -3.20 9.25
N ALA A 279 10.17 -2.73 8.57
CA ALA A 279 8.86 -2.49 9.18
C ALA A 279 8.33 -3.75 9.87
N LEU A 280 8.38 -4.89 9.18
CA LEU A 280 7.98 -6.18 9.72
C LEU A 280 8.82 -6.58 10.94
N ALA A 281 10.13 -6.41 10.89
CA ALA A 281 11.04 -6.72 12.00
C ALA A 281 10.70 -5.87 13.24
N PHE A 282 10.42 -4.57 13.08
CA PHE A 282 9.99 -3.70 14.17
C PHE A 282 8.65 -4.15 14.79
N LEU A 283 7.67 -4.52 13.95
CA LEU A 283 6.39 -5.03 14.43
C LEU A 283 6.56 -6.35 15.20
N VAL A 284 7.31 -7.32 14.65
CA VAL A 284 7.57 -8.62 15.27
C VAL A 284 8.35 -8.46 16.57
N ALA A 285 9.41 -7.65 16.59
CA ALA A 285 10.20 -7.38 17.79
C ALA A 285 9.36 -6.68 18.87
N GLY A 286 8.56 -5.70 18.47
CA GLY A 286 7.63 -4.99 19.35
C GLY A 286 6.66 -5.94 20.05
N VAL A 287 6.06 -6.89 19.31
CA VAL A 287 5.19 -7.93 19.85
C VAL A 287 5.96 -8.94 20.72
N ALA A 288 7.17 -9.35 20.34
CA ALA A 288 7.97 -10.34 21.06
C ALA A 288 8.44 -9.85 22.45
N VAL A 289 8.77 -8.56 22.57
CA VAL A 289 9.21 -7.91 23.82
C VAL A 289 8.04 -7.71 24.80
N ALA A 290 6.82 -7.60 24.27
CA ALA A 290 5.61 -7.32 25.03
C ALA A 290 5.31 -8.37 26.11
N LYS A 291 4.82 -7.92 27.28
CA LYS A 291 4.37 -8.80 28.36
C LYS A 291 3.12 -9.61 28.00
N ARG A 292 2.20 -9.02 27.22
CA ARG A 292 0.93 -9.64 26.80
C ARG A 292 0.92 -9.78 25.28
N ARG A 293 1.72 -10.73 24.79
CA ARG A 293 1.98 -10.91 23.34
C ARG A 293 0.71 -10.95 22.50
N VAL A 294 -0.31 -11.72 22.91
CA VAL A 294 -1.56 -11.86 22.14
C VAL A 294 -2.38 -10.57 22.09
N VAL A 295 -2.43 -9.81 23.19
CA VAL A 295 -3.12 -8.50 23.25
C VAL A 295 -2.41 -7.49 22.37
N THR A 296 -1.07 -7.43 22.47
CA THR A 296 -0.26 -6.54 21.62
C THR A 296 -0.38 -6.90 20.16
N LEU A 297 -0.39 -8.20 19.82
CA LEU A 297 -0.57 -8.68 18.45
C LEU A 297 -1.93 -8.22 17.89
N PHE A 298 -3.02 -8.44 18.63
CA PHE A 298 -4.36 -7.97 18.27
C PHE A 298 -4.42 -6.46 18.01
N CYS A 299 -3.92 -5.65 18.95
CA CYS A 299 -3.92 -4.19 18.78
C CYS A 299 -3.07 -3.76 17.59
N THR A 300 -1.89 -4.34 17.43
CA THR A 300 -0.97 -4.03 16.32
C THR A 300 -1.58 -4.36 14.97
N SER A 301 -2.18 -5.55 14.84
CA SER A 301 -2.81 -6.00 13.61
C SER A 301 -4.08 -5.20 13.27
N LEU A 302 -4.86 -4.82 14.28
CA LEU A 302 -6.01 -3.92 14.09
C LEU A 302 -5.55 -2.54 13.60
N THR A 303 -4.55 -1.94 14.27
CA THR A 303 -4.04 -0.62 13.89
C THR A 303 -3.41 -0.65 12.50
N LEU A 304 -2.64 -1.70 12.17
CA LEU A 304 -2.07 -1.87 10.83
C LEU A 304 -3.15 -1.96 9.76
N GLY A 305 -4.19 -2.76 10.00
CA GLY A 305 -5.34 -2.88 9.08
C GLY A 305 -6.03 -1.54 8.86
N VAL A 306 -6.28 -0.78 9.92
CA VAL A 306 -6.88 0.57 9.83
C VAL A 306 -5.97 1.54 9.06
N VAL A 307 -4.67 1.55 9.34
CA VAL A 307 -3.70 2.41 8.62
C VAL A 307 -3.66 2.08 7.13
N MET A 308 -3.71 0.80 6.75
CA MET A 308 -3.77 0.40 5.33
C MET A 308 -5.09 0.80 4.68
N VAL A 309 -6.23 0.69 5.38
CA VAL A 309 -7.52 1.17 4.86
C VAL A 309 -7.48 2.69 4.65
N LEU A 310 -6.94 3.44 5.60
CA LEU A 310 -6.76 4.90 5.47
C LEU A 310 -5.84 5.25 4.30
N LEU A 311 -4.76 4.50 4.09
CA LEU A 311 -3.89 4.66 2.92
C LEU A 311 -4.65 4.43 1.61
N GLY A 312 -5.47 3.37 1.54
CA GLY A 312 -6.32 3.11 0.38
C GLY A 312 -7.33 4.23 0.09
N ILE A 313 -7.95 4.78 1.14
CA ILE A 313 -8.84 5.96 1.02
C ILE A 313 -8.04 7.18 0.55
N ALA A 314 -6.85 7.41 1.10
CA ALA A 314 -6.00 8.53 0.71
C ALA A 314 -5.61 8.47 -0.77
N LEU A 315 -5.34 7.27 -1.33
CA LEU A 315 -5.10 7.10 -2.76
C LEU A 315 -6.33 7.49 -3.60
N ARG A 316 -7.55 7.12 -3.15
CA ARG A 316 -8.79 7.52 -3.83
C ARG A 316 -9.05 9.03 -3.75
N ILE A 317 -8.74 9.65 -2.62
CA ILE A 317 -8.81 11.11 -2.49
C ILE A 317 -7.76 11.78 -3.39
N GLY A 318 -6.57 11.20 -3.49
CA GLY A 318 -5.51 11.66 -4.39
C GLY A 318 -5.97 11.72 -5.84
N GLN A 319 -6.72 10.72 -6.30
CA GLN A 319 -7.33 10.71 -7.64
C GLN A 319 -8.23 11.94 -7.85
N LEU A 320 -9.14 12.21 -6.90
CA LEU A 320 -10.05 13.36 -6.96
C LEU A 320 -9.29 14.68 -7.04
N VAL A 321 -8.22 14.83 -6.26
CA VAL A 321 -7.41 16.05 -6.25
C VAL A 321 -6.62 16.20 -7.55
N VAL A 322 -5.98 15.13 -8.04
CA VAL A 322 -5.22 15.14 -9.30
C VAL A 322 -6.13 15.48 -10.47
N VAL A 323 -7.27 14.80 -10.58
CA VAL A 323 -8.24 15.08 -11.64
C VAL A 323 -8.80 16.50 -11.53
N ALA A 324 -9.08 17.00 -10.32
CA ALA A 324 -9.61 18.34 -10.14
C ALA A 324 -8.58 19.46 -10.40
N GLN A 325 -7.29 19.22 -10.18
CA GLN A 325 -6.24 20.27 -10.25
C GLN A 325 -5.41 20.22 -11.55
N ILE A 326 -5.15 19.02 -12.07
CA ILE A 326 -4.21 18.80 -13.18
C ILE A 326 -4.95 18.65 -14.50
N ALA A 327 -6.06 17.91 -14.53
CA ALA A 327 -6.79 17.67 -15.78
C ALA A 327 -7.22 18.98 -16.49
N PRO A 328 -7.81 19.99 -15.81
CA PRO A 328 -8.27 21.20 -16.50
C PRO A 328 -7.18 22.01 -17.21
N ARG A 329 -5.89 21.76 -16.92
CA ARG A 329 -4.76 22.51 -17.50
C ARG A 329 -4.00 21.78 -18.59
N TYR A 330 -3.97 20.45 -18.58
CA TYR A 330 -3.02 19.69 -19.40
C TYR A 330 -3.57 18.42 -20.04
N LEU A 331 -4.67 17.83 -19.53
CA LEU A 331 -5.15 16.51 -19.96
C LEU A 331 -6.69 16.42 -19.87
N PRO A 332 -7.38 15.78 -20.83
CA PRO A 332 -8.78 15.43 -20.66
C PRO A 332 -9.03 14.69 -19.34
N ILE A 333 -10.15 15.01 -18.67
CA ILE A 333 -10.51 14.48 -17.34
C ILE A 333 -10.51 12.96 -17.32
N ASP A 334 -11.03 12.34 -18.37
CA ASP A 334 -11.16 10.88 -18.47
C ASP A 334 -9.79 10.21 -18.60
N ALA A 335 -8.92 10.72 -19.49
CA ALA A 335 -7.55 10.21 -19.65
C ALA A 335 -6.72 10.36 -18.36
N ALA A 336 -6.86 11.48 -17.66
CA ALA A 336 -6.19 11.69 -16.37
C ALA A 336 -6.63 10.66 -15.30
N GLY A 337 -7.92 10.32 -15.29
CA GLY A 337 -8.46 9.29 -14.40
C GLY A 337 -7.87 7.91 -14.68
N VAL A 338 -7.86 7.49 -15.95
CA VAL A 338 -7.32 6.20 -16.39
C VAL A 338 -5.83 6.08 -16.08
N ILE A 339 -5.04 7.11 -16.39
CA ILE A 339 -3.60 7.13 -16.10
C ILE A 339 -3.35 7.02 -14.58
N TYR A 340 -4.12 7.76 -13.77
CA TYR A 340 -4.00 7.68 -12.31
C TYR A 340 -4.33 6.29 -11.77
N ASP A 341 -5.40 5.67 -12.28
CA ASP A 341 -5.81 4.32 -11.90
C ASP A 341 -4.75 3.28 -12.32
N ALA A 342 -4.15 3.40 -13.50
CA ALA A 342 -3.05 2.53 -13.92
C ALA A 342 -1.88 2.58 -12.93
N VAL A 343 -1.43 3.78 -12.57
CA VAL A 343 -0.34 4.02 -11.61
C VAL A 343 -0.69 3.46 -10.22
N THR A 344 -1.91 3.70 -9.75
CA THR A 344 -2.29 3.37 -8.37
C THR A 344 -2.82 1.95 -8.19
N SER A 345 -3.23 1.26 -9.26
CA SER A 345 -3.80 -0.09 -9.19
C SER A 345 -2.90 -1.08 -8.45
N ARG A 346 -1.60 -1.07 -8.74
CA ARG A 346 -0.61 -1.97 -8.14
C ARG A 346 -0.40 -1.67 -6.65
N ILE A 347 -0.29 -0.38 -6.27
CA ILE A 347 -0.13 0.01 -4.86
C ILE A 347 -1.41 -0.23 -4.05
N ALA A 348 -2.58 -0.08 -4.68
CA ALA A 348 -3.87 -0.36 -4.06
C ALA A 348 -4.00 -1.86 -3.78
N GLY A 349 -3.62 -2.71 -4.73
CA GLY A 349 -3.60 -4.17 -4.56
C GLY A 349 -2.71 -4.61 -3.39
N THR A 350 -1.49 -4.09 -3.27
CA THR A 350 -0.61 -4.40 -2.13
C THR A 350 -1.16 -3.86 -0.81
N THR A 351 -1.72 -2.65 -0.80
CA THR A 351 -2.35 -2.04 0.38
C THR A 351 -3.50 -2.89 0.90
N VAL A 352 -4.38 -3.34 0.00
CA VAL A 352 -5.49 -4.24 0.29
C VAL A 352 -4.98 -5.57 0.83
N ALA A 353 -3.98 -6.19 0.19
CA ALA A 353 -3.43 -7.47 0.61
C ALA A 353 -2.88 -7.41 2.05
N VAL A 354 -2.14 -6.34 2.37
CA VAL A 354 -1.63 -6.10 3.74
C VAL A 354 -2.77 -5.85 4.72
N ALA A 355 -3.81 -5.09 4.33
CA ALA A 355 -4.98 -4.87 5.18
C ALA A 355 -5.70 -6.19 5.51
N VAL A 356 -5.95 -7.04 4.51
CA VAL A 356 -6.56 -8.37 4.69
C VAL A 356 -5.70 -9.25 5.59
N LEU A 357 -4.38 -9.27 5.37
CA LEU A 357 -3.46 -10.01 6.24
C LEU A 357 -3.51 -9.48 7.69
N ALA A 358 -3.54 -8.16 7.88
CA ALA A 358 -3.62 -7.55 9.20
C ALA A 358 -4.94 -7.91 9.92
N PHE A 359 -6.08 -7.85 9.22
CA PHE A 359 -7.37 -8.22 9.81
C PHE A 359 -7.50 -9.73 10.08
N THR A 360 -6.94 -10.60 9.23
CA THR A 360 -6.91 -12.04 9.52
C THR A 360 -6.09 -12.35 10.77
N VAL A 361 -4.90 -11.75 10.88
CA VAL A 361 -4.05 -11.86 12.08
C VAL A 361 -4.74 -11.30 13.33
N MET A 362 -5.52 -10.22 13.19
CA MET A 362 -6.36 -9.67 14.26
C MET A 362 -7.39 -10.68 14.73
N LEU A 363 -8.13 -11.30 13.80
CA LEU A 363 -9.16 -12.31 14.14
C LEU A 363 -8.54 -13.51 14.86
N ILE A 364 -7.42 -14.04 14.35
CA ILE A 364 -6.68 -15.14 15.00
C ILE A 364 -6.27 -14.76 16.43
N SER A 365 -5.71 -13.55 16.59
CA SER A 365 -5.26 -13.06 17.90
C SER A 365 -6.41 -12.83 18.86
N TRP A 366 -7.57 -12.40 18.36
CA TRP A 366 -8.77 -12.23 19.15
C TRP A 366 -9.25 -13.59 19.68
N ALA A 367 -9.27 -14.61 18.82
CA ALA A 367 -9.68 -15.96 19.13
C ALA A 367 -8.75 -16.67 20.15
N LEU A 368 -7.44 -16.39 20.09
CA LEU A 368 -6.43 -16.89 21.03
C LEU A 368 -6.26 -16.01 22.29
N GLY A 369 -6.82 -14.80 22.29
CA GLY A 369 -6.53 -13.75 23.27
C GLY A 369 -7.26 -13.90 24.60
N PRO A 370 -6.71 -13.32 25.69
CA PRO A 370 -7.39 -13.27 26.99
C PRO A 370 -8.57 -12.29 27.04
N PHE A 371 -8.98 -11.71 25.89
CA PHE A 371 -10.16 -10.86 25.76
C PHE A 371 -11.39 -11.73 25.97
N ARG A 372 -11.79 -11.91 27.24
CA ARG A 372 -13.00 -12.64 27.60
C ARG A 372 -14.19 -11.92 26.94
N PRO A 373 -14.85 -12.47 25.92
CA PRO A 373 -16.11 -11.91 25.46
C PRO A 373 -17.06 -11.87 26.65
N ALA A 374 -17.89 -10.82 26.74
CA ALA A 374 -18.84 -10.66 27.85
C ALA A 374 -19.60 -11.98 28.09
N PRO A 375 -19.76 -12.45 29.34
CA PRO A 375 -20.35 -13.77 29.65
C PRO A 375 -21.71 -14.03 28.98
N ALA A 376 -22.46 -12.97 28.66
CA ALA A 376 -23.74 -13.01 27.97
C ALA A 376 -23.64 -13.56 26.53
N LEU A 377 -22.63 -13.14 25.76
CA LEU A 377 -22.45 -13.58 24.38
C LEU A 377 -22.11 -15.07 24.32
N ARG A 378 -21.33 -15.55 25.30
CA ARG A 378 -20.98 -16.98 25.43
C ARG A 378 -22.16 -17.86 25.85
N ARG A 379 -23.08 -17.35 26.68
CA ARG A 379 -24.33 -18.06 27.00
C ARG A 379 -25.25 -18.12 25.79
N ALA A 380 -25.47 -17.01 25.10
CA ALA A 380 -26.29 -16.97 23.89
C ALA A 380 -25.78 -17.91 22.79
N PHE A 381 -24.46 -17.92 22.53
CA PHE A 381 -23.85 -18.85 21.56
C PHE A 381 -23.76 -20.29 22.09
N GLY A 382 -23.51 -20.48 23.39
CA GLY A 382 -23.49 -21.78 24.03
C GLY A 382 -24.86 -22.47 23.95
N ASP A 383 -25.92 -21.71 24.22
CA ASP A 383 -27.32 -22.14 24.19
C ASP A 383 -27.80 -22.37 22.75
N ALA A 384 -27.42 -21.51 21.81
CA ALA A 384 -27.72 -21.72 20.39
C ALA A 384 -26.99 -22.95 19.81
N ALA A 385 -25.72 -23.14 20.17
CA ALA A 385 -24.92 -24.27 19.71
C ALA A 385 -25.33 -25.60 20.38
N THR A 386 -25.81 -25.59 21.63
CA THR A 386 -26.42 -26.78 22.25
C THR A 386 -27.77 -27.10 21.62
N ARG A 387 -28.59 -26.09 21.29
CA ARG A 387 -29.87 -26.29 20.58
C ARG A 387 -29.66 -26.86 19.18
N LEU A 388 -28.69 -26.35 18.40
CA LEU A 388 -28.36 -26.92 17.09
C LEU A 388 -27.76 -28.33 17.19
N ARG A 389 -26.93 -28.61 18.20
CA ARG A 389 -26.35 -29.95 18.42
C ARG A 389 -27.41 -30.96 18.87
N ALA A 390 -28.33 -30.59 19.74
CA ALA A 390 -29.47 -31.45 20.11
C ALA A 390 -30.38 -31.74 18.91
N HIS A 391 -30.52 -30.79 17.98
CA HIS A 391 -31.31 -30.95 16.77
C HIS A 391 -30.60 -31.77 15.67
N GLY A 392 -29.26 -31.84 15.70
CA GLY A 392 -28.41 -32.66 14.83
C GLY A 392 -28.20 -34.09 15.35
N ASP A 393 -28.02 -34.26 16.66
CA ASP A 393 -27.90 -35.57 17.32
C ASP A 393 -29.23 -36.35 17.23
N ALA A 394 -30.38 -35.65 17.23
CA ALA A 394 -31.69 -36.24 16.94
C ALA A 394 -31.84 -36.77 15.50
N ARG A 395 -30.93 -36.41 14.58
CA ARG A 395 -30.90 -36.88 13.17
C ARG A 395 -29.67 -37.73 12.84
N GLY A 396 -28.85 -38.10 13.83
CA GLY A 396 -27.74 -39.04 13.67
C GLY A 396 -26.50 -38.51 12.92
N ILE A 397 -26.40 -37.20 12.67
CA ILE A 397 -25.25 -36.60 11.95
C ILE A 397 -24.26 -36.06 12.99
N SER A 398 -23.22 -36.84 13.30
CA SER A 398 -22.13 -36.40 14.18
C SER A 398 -20.92 -35.90 13.36
N THR A 399 -20.34 -34.75 13.75
CA THR A 399 -19.08 -34.23 13.16
C THR A 399 -17.81 -34.81 13.83
N GLY A 400 -17.97 -35.75 14.77
CA GLY A 400 -16.96 -36.67 15.31
C GLY A 400 -15.51 -36.18 15.34
N ALA A 401 -14.60 -37.03 14.85
CA ALA A 401 -13.14 -36.84 14.87
C ALA A 401 -12.67 -35.59 14.09
N PHE A 402 -13.45 -35.13 13.11
CA PHE A 402 -13.15 -33.95 12.31
C PHE A 402 -13.16 -32.66 13.17
N GLY A 403 -14.12 -32.52 14.09
CA GLY A 403 -14.18 -31.36 14.99
C GLY A 403 -13.03 -31.30 16.01
N ALA A 404 -12.52 -32.46 16.46
CA ALA A 404 -11.37 -32.55 17.36
C ALA A 404 -10.03 -32.32 16.63
N PHE A 405 -9.92 -32.80 15.38
CA PHE A 405 -8.78 -32.53 14.51
C PHE A 405 -8.67 -31.03 14.15
N LEU A 406 -9.80 -30.40 13.80
CA LEU A 406 -9.87 -28.96 13.48
C LEU A 406 -9.52 -28.08 14.68
N GLY A 407 -9.94 -28.48 15.89
CA GLY A 407 -9.53 -27.82 17.14
C GLY A 407 -8.04 -27.96 17.46
N ARG A 408 -7.42 -29.10 17.08
CA ARG A 408 -5.98 -29.35 17.31
C ARG A 408 -5.07 -28.58 16.34
N PHE A 409 -5.50 -28.38 15.09
CA PHE A 409 -4.76 -27.64 14.07
C PHE A 409 -5.29 -26.22 13.80
N ARG A 410 -6.10 -25.67 14.70
CA ARG A 410 -6.77 -24.37 14.57
C ARG A 410 -5.85 -23.25 14.04
N LEU A 411 -4.71 -23.05 14.69
CA LEU A 411 -3.76 -22.00 14.31
C LEU A 411 -3.21 -22.20 12.89
N ALA A 412 -2.95 -23.45 12.50
CA ALA A 412 -2.45 -23.77 11.17
C ALA A 412 -3.53 -23.54 10.10
N VAL A 413 -4.79 -23.89 10.38
CA VAL A 413 -5.92 -23.68 9.46
C VAL A 413 -6.24 -22.20 9.29
N GLU A 414 -6.28 -21.42 10.36
CA GLU A 414 -6.55 -19.98 10.26
C GLU A 414 -5.40 -19.21 9.58
N VAL A 415 -4.14 -19.56 9.87
CA VAL A 415 -2.97 -19.00 9.17
C VAL A 415 -2.98 -19.42 7.69
N LEU A 416 -3.30 -20.67 7.39
CA LEU A 416 -3.40 -21.16 6.00
C LEU A 416 -4.49 -20.41 5.23
N ILE A 417 -5.66 -20.16 5.84
CA ILE A 417 -6.75 -19.39 5.22
C ILE A 417 -6.32 -17.94 4.99
N GLY A 418 -5.65 -17.30 5.96
CA GLY A 418 -5.15 -15.94 5.81
C GLY A 418 -4.08 -15.83 4.73
N VAL A 419 -3.13 -16.76 4.68
CA VAL A 419 -2.09 -16.85 3.64
C VAL A 419 -2.72 -17.15 2.28
N ALA A 420 -3.69 -18.06 2.20
CA ALA A 420 -4.40 -18.37 0.96
C ALA A 420 -5.23 -17.18 0.47
N ALA A 421 -5.88 -16.42 1.36
CA ALA A 421 -6.60 -15.20 1.01
C ALA A 421 -5.65 -14.09 0.53
N ALA A 422 -4.52 -13.87 1.21
CA ALA A 422 -3.50 -12.92 0.79
C ALA A 422 -2.86 -13.33 -0.55
N ALA A 423 -2.55 -14.61 -0.72
CA ALA A 423 -2.05 -15.19 -1.96
C ALA A 423 -3.08 -15.07 -3.08
N PHE A 424 -4.36 -15.33 -2.82
CA PHE A 424 -5.45 -15.16 -3.79
C PHE A 424 -5.58 -13.71 -4.25
N VAL A 425 -5.54 -12.74 -3.33
CA VAL A 425 -5.52 -11.31 -3.67
C VAL A 425 -4.26 -10.93 -4.47
N LEU A 426 -3.11 -11.54 -4.19
CA LEU A 426 -1.88 -11.27 -4.93
C LEU A 426 -1.82 -11.94 -6.32
N LEU A 427 -2.35 -13.16 -6.46
CA LEU A 427 -2.29 -14.00 -7.66
C LEU A 427 -3.45 -13.77 -8.63
N VAL A 428 -4.66 -13.45 -8.13
CA VAL A 428 -5.81 -13.17 -8.99
C VAL A 428 -5.76 -11.70 -9.39
N ARG A 429 -4.98 -11.41 -10.43
CA ARG A 429 -5.01 -10.13 -11.14
C ARG A 429 -5.70 -10.34 -12.49
N PRO A 430 -6.59 -9.44 -12.96
CA PRO A 430 -6.99 -8.15 -12.36
C PRO A 430 -8.04 -8.29 -11.24
N LEU A 431 -7.87 -7.53 -10.15
CA LEU A 431 -8.84 -7.46 -9.05
C LEU A 431 -9.86 -6.36 -9.33
N SER A 432 -11.12 -6.72 -9.54
CA SER A 432 -12.20 -5.74 -9.42
C SER A 432 -12.40 -5.35 -7.95
N THR A 433 -12.83 -4.11 -7.69
CA THR A 433 -13.18 -3.62 -6.35
C THR A 433 -14.18 -4.55 -5.65
N GLY A 434 -15.10 -5.15 -6.41
CA GLY A 434 -16.07 -6.15 -5.93
C GLY A 434 -15.43 -7.47 -5.51
N GLN A 435 -14.43 -7.97 -6.24
CA GLN A 435 -13.70 -9.20 -5.87
C GLN A 435 -12.84 -9.00 -4.62
N THR A 436 -12.30 -7.80 -4.43
CA THR A 436 -11.54 -7.45 -3.22
C THR A 436 -12.41 -7.48 -1.97
N ILE A 437 -13.56 -6.81 -2.03
CA ILE A 437 -14.54 -6.80 -0.94
C ILE A 437 -15.10 -8.21 -0.73
N GLY A 438 -15.41 -8.92 -1.82
CA GLY A 438 -15.87 -10.30 -1.79
C GLY A 438 -14.87 -11.25 -1.14
N ALA A 439 -13.58 -11.18 -1.49
CA ALA A 439 -12.54 -12.00 -0.88
C ALA A 439 -12.34 -11.69 0.61
N ALA A 440 -12.38 -10.40 1.00
CA ALA A 440 -12.33 -9.99 2.40
C ALA A 440 -13.54 -10.52 3.20
N VAL A 441 -14.75 -10.40 2.64
CA VAL A 441 -15.98 -10.92 3.25
C VAL A 441 -15.93 -12.45 3.33
N VAL A 442 -15.52 -13.14 2.27
CA VAL A 442 -15.39 -14.61 2.25
C VAL A 442 -14.34 -15.07 3.26
N ALA A 443 -13.19 -14.41 3.37
CA ALA A 443 -12.19 -14.74 4.38
C ALA A 443 -12.74 -14.55 5.81
N ILE A 444 -13.44 -13.44 6.07
CA ILE A 444 -14.12 -13.20 7.36
C ILE A 444 -15.15 -14.30 7.63
N VAL A 445 -15.99 -14.64 6.65
CA VAL A 445 -17.04 -15.66 6.77
C VAL A 445 -16.44 -17.05 6.99
N LEU A 446 -15.38 -17.42 6.28
CA LEU A 446 -14.68 -18.70 6.46
C LEU A 446 -14.06 -18.81 7.86
N ILE A 447 -13.47 -17.73 8.36
CA ILE A 447 -12.94 -17.67 9.74
C ILE A 447 -14.09 -17.80 10.75
N LEU A 448 -15.22 -17.13 10.53
CA LEU A 448 -16.40 -17.20 11.38
C LEU A 448 -17.01 -18.61 11.39
N LEU A 449 -17.01 -19.28 10.23
CA LEU A 449 -17.45 -20.67 10.09
C LEU A 449 -16.51 -21.64 10.84
N VAL A 450 -15.19 -21.45 10.74
CA VAL A 450 -14.21 -22.24 11.47
C VAL A 450 -14.38 -22.08 12.99
N GLU A 451 -14.71 -20.88 13.47
CA GLU A 451 -15.04 -20.61 14.88
C GLU A 451 -16.34 -21.35 15.30
N LEU A 452 -17.36 -21.35 14.43
CA LEU A 452 -18.67 -21.98 14.67
C LEU A 452 -18.60 -23.51 14.70
N LEU A 453 -17.74 -24.11 13.88
CA LEU A 453 -17.57 -25.56 13.71
C LEU A 453 -16.71 -26.22 14.81
N GLN A 454 -16.02 -25.45 15.65
CA GLN A 454 -15.18 -26.00 16.71
C GLN A 454 -15.99 -26.50 17.93
N ARG A 455 -15.64 -27.67 18.45
CA ARG A 455 -16.01 -28.12 19.81
C ARG A 455 -14.77 -28.02 20.71
N PRO A 456 -14.81 -27.25 21.82
CA PRO A 456 -13.81 -27.37 22.87
C PRO A 456 -13.81 -28.81 23.38
N ALA A 457 -12.64 -29.45 23.47
CA ALA A 457 -12.52 -30.74 24.14
C ALA A 457 -13.00 -30.57 25.58
N LEU A 458 -14.16 -31.13 25.90
CA LEU A 458 -14.63 -31.25 27.27
C LEU A 458 -13.55 -32.03 28.03
N LYS A 459 -12.99 -31.38 29.05
CA LYS A 459 -12.19 -32.04 30.06
C LYS A 459 -13.08 -33.16 30.62
N ALA A 460 -12.62 -34.41 30.51
CA ALA A 460 -13.34 -35.56 31.05
C ALA A 460 -13.70 -35.26 32.52
N PRO A 461 -14.94 -35.54 32.97
CA PRO A 461 -15.23 -35.49 34.39
C PRO A 461 -14.29 -36.47 35.08
N ASP A 462 -13.66 -36.06 36.17
CA ASP A 462 -12.87 -36.93 37.02
C ASP A 462 -13.76 -38.08 37.49
N ALA A 463 -13.64 -39.22 36.83
CA ALA A 463 -14.25 -40.47 37.23
C ALA A 463 -13.38 -41.11 38.32
N SER A 464 -13.51 -40.62 39.55
CA SER A 464 -13.14 -41.37 40.76
C SER A 464 -13.58 -40.62 42.03
N ALA A 465 -14.85 -40.73 42.38
CA ALA A 465 -15.33 -40.67 43.77
C ALA A 465 -16.81 -41.06 43.82
N ASP A 466 -17.11 -42.29 43.41
CA ASP A 466 -18.32 -42.97 43.89
C ASP A 466 -17.91 -44.42 44.15
N ASP A 467 -17.30 -44.63 45.33
CA ASP A 467 -17.09 -45.97 45.88
C ASP A 467 -17.99 -46.08 47.12
N THR A 468 -19.17 -46.61 46.83
CA THR A 468 -20.01 -47.49 47.65
C THR A 468 -19.95 -47.34 49.18
N THR A 469 -21.08 -46.99 49.78
CA THR A 469 -21.52 -47.66 51.02
C THR A 469 -23.04 -47.85 50.95
N PRO A 470 -23.54 -49.09 50.83
CA PRO A 470 -24.93 -49.38 51.09
C PRO A 470 -25.14 -49.55 52.60
N GLU A 471 -26.24 -48.95 53.02
CA GLU A 471 -27.03 -49.20 54.22
C GLU A 471 -27.02 -50.67 54.69
N SER A 472 -26.64 -50.91 55.94
CA SER A 472 -27.16 -52.04 56.73
C SER A 472 -27.46 -51.59 58.15
N THR A 473 -28.73 -51.36 58.37
CA THR A 473 -29.39 -51.15 59.65
C THR A 473 -29.29 -52.40 60.53
N ASP A 474 -29.21 -52.13 61.84
CA ASP A 474 -29.83 -52.90 62.92
C ASP A 474 -29.02 -54.00 63.64
N ARG A 475 -28.79 -53.69 64.92
CA ARG A 475 -29.10 -54.49 66.12
C ARG A 475 -28.07 -55.38 66.80
N MET A 476 -28.18 -55.27 68.14
CA MET A 476 -27.78 -56.22 69.20
C MET A 476 -26.29 -56.28 69.51
N GLU A 477 -25.81 -56.28 70.75
CA GLU A 477 -26.39 -56.10 72.09
C GLU A 477 -25.19 -56.22 73.07
N PHE A 478 -25.37 -55.69 74.28
CA PHE A 478 -24.77 -56.15 75.54
C PHE A 478 -23.27 -55.97 75.90
N ARG A 479 -23.10 -55.09 76.91
CA ARG A 479 -22.62 -55.35 78.29
C ARG A 479 -21.21 -54.90 78.66
N GLY A 480 -21.16 -54.11 79.73
CA GLY A 480 -19.99 -53.67 80.49
C GLY A 480 -20.39 -52.56 81.45
#